data_AF-A0A961GU43-F1
#
_entry.id   AF-A0A961GU43-F1
#
_cell.length_a   1.000
_cell.length_b   1.000
_cell.length_c   1.000
_cell.angle_alpha   90.00
_cell.angle_beta   90.00
_cell.angle_gamma   90.00
#
_symmetry.space_group_name_H-M   'P 1'
#
loop_
_entity.id
_entity.type
_entity.pdbx_description
1 polymer ?
#
loop_
_entity_poly.entity_id
_entity_poly.type
_entity_poly.pdbx_seq_one_letter_code
_entity_poly.pdbx_strand_id
1 'polypeptide(L)'
;SMPAGSLGLPTVEITDEWGTRVAEPCPHPSNTPPGTPASTEGSAPEWIQAPQLTFRRPQPTFTPFPNADAAYLASPAMRRAGEVVVIRGKAPTFPAAGTSPNGAGPDVRYWSWCQFGLPSTRTVACVADRDVPLDADGWYTVVISDPGDRPANATAAEGVAWLPWGREPLAAFALRNLVPDPSFSESAHSVPVSAAATSVHMGDHTPAATFCARSTFEEYGHEGCF
;
A
#
# COMPACT_ATOMS: atom_id res chain seq x y z
N SER A 1 15.91 7.11 46.62
CA SER A 1 17.12 7.59 45.91
C SER A 1 17.15 6.93 44.54
N MET A 2 16.88 7.69 43.48
CA MET A 2 17.05 7.27 42.08
C MET A 2 18.22 8.09 41.51
N PRO A 3 19.19 7.51 40.79
CA PRO A 3 20.29 8.28 40.22
C PRO A 3 19.82 9.05 38.99
N ALA A 4 20.08 10.36 38.99
CA ALA A 4 19.95 11.21 37.81
C ALA A 4 21.15 10.99 36.90
N GLY A 5 20.93 10.33 35.76
CA GLY A 5 21.89 10.22 34.67
C GLY A 5 21.27 10.74 33.39
N SER A 6 21.36 12.05 33.14
CA SER A 6 21.23 12.59 31.78
C SER A 6 22.49 13.38 31.46
N LEU A 7 23.37 12.80 30.66
CA LEU A 7 24.35 13.59 29.93
C LEU A 7 23.56 14.45 28.93
N GLY A 8 23.84 15.75 28.88
CA GLY A 8 23.19 16.68 27.96
C GLY A 8 23.36 16.24 26.51
N LEU A 9 22.40 16.64 25.67
CA LEU A 9 22.41 16.32 24.23
C LEU A 9 23.73 16.78 23.59
N PRO A 10 24.33 15.98 22.69
CA PRO A 10 25.53 16.39 21.97
C PRO A 10 25.23 17.56 21.03
N THR A 11 26.18 18.48 20.93
CA THR A 11 26.16 19.56 19.92
C THR A 11 26.44 18.97 18.54
N VAL A 12 25.61 19.31 17.56
CA VAL A 12 25.81 18.91 16.14
C VAL A 12 26.24 20.14 15.34
N GLU A 13 27.37 20.05 14.64
CA GLU A 13 27.82 21.08 13.71
C GLU A 13 27.53 20.66 12.26
N ILE A 14 26.99 21.57 11.47
CA ILE A 14 26.73 21.41 10.04
C ILE A 14 27.74 22.28 9.30
N THR A 15 28.53 21.68 8.42
CA THR A 15 29.42 22.41 7.51
C THR A 15 28.89 22.28 6.09
N ASP A 16 28.66 23.41 5.43
CA ASP A 16 28.27 23.51 4.03
C ASP A 16 29.14 24.52 3.28
N GLU A 17 28.85 24.76 2.00
CA GLU A 17 29.59 25.68 1.14
C GLU A 17 29.51 27.16 1.57
N TRP A 18 28.65 27.48 2.54
CA TRP A 18 28.49 28.81 3.13
C TRP A 18 29.11 28.94 4.53
N GLY A 19 29.74 27.87 5.05
CA GLY A 19 30.49 27.87 6.30
C GLY A 19 30.04 26.79 7.30
N THR A 20 30.60 26.83 8.51
CA THR A 20 30.22 25.94 9.61
C THR A 20 29.24 26.64 10.53
N ARG A 21 28.10 26.00 10.81
CA ARG A 21 27.10 26.47 11.78
C ARG A 21 26.72 25.36 12.75
N VAL A 22 26.54 25.73 14.02
CA VAL A 22 25.98 24.82 15.03
C VAL A 22 24.49 24.65 14.74
N ALA A 23 24.02 23.40 14.67
CA ALA A 23 22.59 23.11 14.60
C ALA A 23 21.96 23.47 15.95
N GLU A 24 21.13 24.51 16.00
CA GLU A 24 20.35 24.80 17.20
C GLU A 24 19.39 23.63 17.48
N PRO A 25 19.29 23.17 18.73
CA PRO A 25 18.27 22.20 19.12
C PRO A 25 16.89 22.76 18.76
N CYS A 26 16.06 21.97 18.07
CA CYS A 26 14.70 22.37 17.74
C CYS A 26 13.99 22.90 19.01
N PRO A 27 13.50 24.15 19.02
CA PRO A 27 12.89 24.74 20.21
C PRO A 27 11.51 24.11 20.43
N HIS A 28 11.50 22.98 21.15
CA HIS A 28 10.34 22.18 21.53
C HIS A 28 9.45 21.68 20.37
N PRO A 29 8.79 20.52 20.51
CA PRO A 29 7.65 20.22 19.65
C PRO A 29 6.60 21.29 19.88
N SER A 30 6.09 21.90 18.81
CA SER A 30 4.89 22.73 18.90
C SER A 30 3.80 21.92 19.60
N ASN A 31 3.31 22.39 20.74
CA ASN A 31 2.09 21.86 21.36
C ASN A 31 0.82 22.18 20.54
N THR A 32 0.97 22.81 19.38
CA THR A 32 -0.05 22.78 18.34
C THR A 32 -0.09 21.34 17.83
N PRO A 33 -1.19 20.59 18.05
CA PRO A 33 -1.37 19.35 17.32
C PRO A 33 -1.13 19.66 15.84
N PRO A 34 -0.46 18.80 15.05
CA PRO A 34 -0.56 18.91 13.61
C PRO A 34 -2.05 19.02 13.34
N GLY A 35 -2.48 20.15 12.75
CA GLY A 35 -3.89 20.46 12.62
C GLY A 35 -4.56 19.20 12.08
N THR A 36 -5.39 18.57 12.92
CA THR A 36 -6.30 17.55 12.45
C THR A 36 -6.93 18.19 11.22
N PRO A 37 -6.90 17.58 10.03
CA PRO A 37 -7.91 17.95 9.06
C PRO A 37 -9.20 17.67 9.82
N ALA A 38 -9.80 18.73 10.35
CA ALA A 38 -11.15 18.68 10.84
C ALA A 38 -11.95 18.37 9.59
N SER A 39 -12.20 17.08 9.34
CA SER A 39 -13.39 16.68 8.62
C SER A 39 -14.56 17.01 9.54
N THR A 40 -14.91 18.30 9.62
CA THR A 40 -16.17 18.79 10.17
C THR A 40 -17.32 18.61 9.19
N GLU A 41 -17.16 17.78 8.17
CA GLU A 41 -18.26 17.17 7.44
C GLU A 41 -18.26 15.68 7.76
N GLY A 42 -19.31 15.22 8.43
CA GLY A 42 -19.51 13.85 8.91
C GLY A 42 -19.79 12.83 7.80
N SER A 43 -19.02 12.84 6.72
CA SER A 43 -19.04 11.81 5.69
C SER A 43 -17.84 10.87 5.90
N ALA A 44 -18.10 9.56 5.90
CA ALA A 44 -17.03 8.59 5.78
C ALA A 44 -16.19 8.91 4.52
N PRO A 45 -14.85 8.71 4.55
CA PRO A 45 -14.01 8.93 3.38
C PRO A 45 -14.65 8.35 2.12
N GLU A 46 -14.71 9.12 1.03
CA GLU A 46 -15.43 8.76 -0.21
C GLU A 46 -15.10 7.34 -0.70
N TRP A 47 -13.84 6.91 -0.55
CA TRP A 47 -13.40 5.60 -0.97
C TRP A 47 -13.97 4.44 -0.12
N ILE A 48 -14.40 4.68 1.13
CA ILE A 48 -15.13 3.67 1.93
C ILE A 48 -16.54 3.45 1.35
N GLN A 49 -17.10 4.46 0.67
CA GLN A 49 -18.37 4.37 -0.04
C GLN A 49 -18.19 3.87 -1.49
N ALA A 50 -16.95 3.69 -1.96
CA ALA A 50 -16.70 3.13 -3.28
C ALA A 50 -17.24 1.69 -3.35
N PRO A 51 -17.64 1.23 -4.56
CA PRO A 51 -17.97 -0.17 -4.76
C PRO A 51 -16.83 -1.07 -4.25
N GLN A 52 -17.19 -2.12 -3.50
CA GLN A 52 -16.19 -3.03 -2.95
C GLN A 52 -15.36 -3.64 -4.08
N LEU A 53 -14.07 -3.83 -3.82
CA LEU A 53 -13.10 -4.41 -4.76
C LEU A 53 -12.93 -3.64 -6.10
N THR A 54 -13.48 -2.43 -6.19
CA THR A 54 -13.14 -1.46 -7.25
C THR A 54 -12.06 -0.50 -6.75
N PHE A 55 -10.87 -0.57 -7.35
CA PHE A 55 -9.71 0.24 -6.94
C PHE A 55 -9.76 1.65 -7.52
N ARG A 56 -9.60 2.65 -6.66
CA ARG A 56 -9.55 4.08 -7.04
C ARG A 56 -8.43 4.80 -6.31
N ARG A 57 -7.94 5.91 -6.87
CA ARG A 57 -6.97 6.77 -6.17
C ARG A 57 -7.70 7.59 -5.10
N PRO A 58 -7.44 7.38 -3.80
CA PRO A 58 -8.08 8.18 -2.75
C PRO A 58 -7.48 9.59 -2.72
N GLN A 59 -8.18 10.52 -2.07
CA GLN A 59 -7.60 11.83 -1.75
C GLN A 59 -6.37 11.66 -0.83
N PRO A 60 -5.30 12.47 -1.01
CA PRO A 60 -4.05 12.31 -0.26
C PRO A 60 -4.23 12.32 1.26
N THR A 61 -5.17 13.12 1.79
CA THR A 61 -5.49 13.24 3.22
C THR A 61 -5.94 11.94 3.87
N PHE A 62 -6.33 10.93 3.09
CA PHE A 62 -6.79 9.63 3.58
C PHE A 62 -5.83 8.48 3.26
N THR A 63 -4.59 8.78 2.88
CA THR A 63 -3.55 7.77 2.70
C THR A 63 -2.69 7.64 3.96
N PRO A 64 -2.17 6.44 4.30
CA PRO A 64 -1.38 6.24 5.51
C PRO A 64 -0.06 7.04 5.54
N PHE A 65 0.48 7.41 4.37
CA PHE A 65 1.74 8.15 4.24
C PHE A 65 1.72 9.05 2.98
N PRO A 66 0.96 10.16 2.99
CA PRO A 66 0.90 11.06 1.84
C PRO A 66 2.23 11.78 1.68
N ASN A 67 2.86 11.62 0.52
CA ASN A 67 3.93 12.49 0.06
C ASN A 67 3.88 12.54 -1.47
N ALA A 68 4.59 13.49 -2.08
CA ALA A 68 4.62 13.67 -3.53
C ALA A 68 5.15 12.43 -4.28
N ASP A 69 5.95 11.60 -3.61
CA ASP A 69 6.59 10.42 -4.20
C ASP A 69 5.70 9.18 -4.23
N ALA A 70 4.63 9.14 -3.44
CA ALA A 70 3.77 7.98 -3.26
C ALA A 70 2.35 8.23 -3.78
N ALA A 71 1.90 7.33 -4.65
CA ALA A 71 0.49 7.24 -5.04
C ALA A 71 -0.09 5.89 -4.63
N TYR A 72 -1.38 5.90 -4.35
CA TYR A 72 -2.12 4.72 -3.90
C TYR A 72 -3.34 4.49 -4.79
N LEU A 73 -3.66 3.23 -5.03
CA LEU A 73 -5.02 2.81 -5.30
C LEU A 73 -5.55 2.11 -4.06
N ALA A 74 -6.80 2.36 -3.71
CA ALA A 74 -7.45 1.72 -2.57
C ALA A 74 -8.85 1.22 -2.93
N SER A 75 -9.28 0.15 -2.27
CA SER A 75 -10.65 -0.35 -2.33
C SER A 75 -11.09 -0.91 -0.99
N PRO A 76 -12.33 -0.63 -0.55
CA PRO A 76 -12.88 -1.24 0.65
C PRO A 76 -13.44 -2.64 0.35
N ALA A 77 -13.54 -3.46 1.39
CA ALA A 77 -14.30 -4.71 1.33
C ALA A 77 -14.83 -5.08 2.71
N MET A 78 -16.07 -5.57 2.74
CA MET A 78 -16.63 -6.23 3.92
C MET A 78 -16.21 -7.69 3.90
N ARG A 79 -15.74 -8.18 5.05
CA ARG A 79 -15.40 -9.59 5.24
C ARG A 79 -16.59 -10.48 4.95
N ARG A 80 -16.34 -11.60 4.28
CA ARG A 80 -17.34 -12.64 4.00
C ARG A 80 -16.82 -13.99 4.48
N ALA A 81 -17.65 -14.72 5.23
CA ALA A 81 -17.26 -16.01 5.77
C ALA A 81 -17.13 -17.04 4.64
N GLY A 82 -16.05 -17.84 4.65
CA GLY A 82 -15.81 -18.89 3.65
C GLY A 82 -15.37 -18.39 2.27
N GLU A 83 -15.24 -17.08 2.08
CA GLU A 83 -14.71 -16.46 0.87
C GLU A 83 -13.36 -15.79 1.15
N VAL A 84 -12.54 -15.76 0.11
CA VAL A 84 -11.26 -15.04 0.09
C VAL A 84 -11.37 -13.88 -0.89
N VAL A 85 -10.61 -12.82 -0.67
CA VAL A 85 -10.41 -11.79 -1.68
C VAL A 85 -9.22 -12.19 -2.53
N VAL A 86 -9.41 -12.26 -3.85
CA VAL A 86 -8.35 -12.50 -4.83
C VAL A 86 -8.13 -11.21 -5.60
N ILE A 87 -6.87 -10.77 -5.67
CA ILE A 87 -6.45 -9.58 -6.40
C ILE A 87 -5.39 -10.00 -7.42
N ARG A 88 -5.57 -9.58 -8.67
CA ARG A 88 -4.67 -9.87 -9.78
C ARG A 88 -4.38 -8.63 -10.60
N GLY A 89 -3.15 -8.52 -11.10
CA GLY A 89 -2.72 -7.42 -11.97
C GLY A 89 -1.29 -7.64 -12.46
N LYS A 90 -0.89 -6.87 -13.46
CA LYS A 90 0.49 -6.90 -13.95
C LYS A 90 1.40 -6.10 -13.02
N ALA A 91 2.51 -6.67 -12.60
CA ALA A 91 3.47 -5.97 -11.76
C ALA A 91 4.24 -4.93 -12.59
N PRO A 92 4.37 -3.67 -12.14
CA PRO A 92 5.40 -2.80 -12.68
C PRO A 92 6.78 -3.35 -12.30
N THR A 93 7.75 -3.20 -13.19
CA THR A 93 9.13 -3.58 -12.91
C THR A 93 9.73 -2.70 -11.82
N PHE A 94 10.69 -3.26 -11.08
CA PHE A 94 11.34 -2.62 -9.94
C PHE A 94 12.85 -2.96 -9.90
N PRO A 95 13.69 -2.16 -9.23
CA PRO A 95 15.12 -2.43 -9.15
C PRO A 95 15.42 -3.79 -8.54
N ALA A 96 16.33 -4.55 -9.18
CA ALA A 96 16.82 -5.81 -8.64
C ALA A 96 17.54 -5.62 -7.29
N ALA A 97 17.56 -6.66 -6.45
CA ALA A 97 18.26 -6.61 -5.17
C ALA A 97 19.73 -6.18 -5.34
N GLY A 98 20.15 -5.18 -4.57
CA GLY A 98 21.52 -4.64 -4.63
C GLY A 98 21.77 -3.60 -5.73
N THR A 99 20.77 -3.28 -6.56
CA THR A 99 20.86 -2.11 -7.47
C THR A 99 20.37 -0.84 -6.78
N SER A 100 20.89 0.31 -7.21
CA SER A 100 20.45 1.61 -6.70
C SER A 100 18.97 1.83 -7.05
N PRO A 101 18.12 2.16 -6.08
CA PRO A 101 16.71 2.43 -6.33
C PRO A 101 16.46 3.77 -7.05
N ASN A 102 17.51 4.57 -7.26
CA ASN A 102 17.44 5.88 -7.90
C ASN A 102 17.92 5.86 -9.37
N GLY A 103 18.09 4.68 -9.97
CA GLY A 103 18.47 4.53 -11.38
C GLY A 103 17.27 4.54 -12.32
N ALA A 104 17.48 5.00 -13.56
CA ALA A 104 16.51 4.87 -14.64
C ALA A 104 16.39 3.41 -15.11
N GLY A 105 15.23 3.02 -15.63
CA GLY A 105 15.01 1.68 -16.20
C GLY A 105 13.76 0.96 -15.69
N PRO A 106 13.61 0.71 -14.37
CA PRO A 106 12.42 0.07 -13.84
C PRO A 106 11.23 1.04 -13.82
N ASP A 107 10.02 0.51 -14.01
CA ASP A 107 8.77 1.27 -14.06
C ASP A 107 8.51 2.07 -12.78
N VAL A 108 8.85 1.49 -11.61
CA VAL A 108 8.74 2.15 -10.31
C VAL A 108 9.95 1.84 -9.44
N ARG A 109 10.28 2.75 -8.52
CA ARG A 109 11.30 2.51 -7.49
C ARG A 109 10.87 1.43 -6.50
N TYR A 110 9.58 1.39 -6.19
CA TYR A 110 9.00 0.41 -5.26
C TYR A 110 7.49 0.31 -5.44
N TRP A 111 6.93 -0.89 -5.20
CA TRP A 111 5.51 -1.08 -5.01
C TRP A 111 5.17 -2.09 -3.91
N SER A 112 3.94 -2.02 -3.39
CA SER A 112 3.47 -2.95 -2.36
C SER A 112 1.97 -3.08 -2.29
N TRP A 113 1.53 -4.22 -1.78
CA TRP A 113 0.16 -4.45 -1.33
C TRP A 113 0.06 -4.37 0.17
N CYS A 114 -0.97 -3.70 0.68
CA CYS A 114 -1.27 -3.62 2.10
C CYS A 114 -2.75 -3.87 2.36
N GLN A 115 -3.03 -4.50 3.51
CA GLN A 115 -4.34 -4.52 4.14
C GLN A 115 -4.32 -3.55 5.34
N PHE A 116 -5.36 -2.74 5.43
CA PHE A 116 -5.68 -1.95 6.62
C PHE A 116 -7.07 -2.34 7.14
N GLY A 117 -7.24 -2.32 8.46
CA GLY A 117 -8.56 -2.39 9.06
C GLY A 117 -9.26 -1.02 9.06
N LEU A 118 -10.59 -1.02 8.96
CA LEU A 118 -11.41 0.17 9.12
C LEU A 118 -12.41 0.07 10.29
N PRO A 119 -12.65 1.18 11.02
CA PRO A 119 -12.16 2.54 10.76
C PRO A 119 -10.78 2.85 11.37
N SER A 120 -10.15 1.90 12.06
CA SER A 120 -8.89 2.18 12.79
C SER A 120 -7.72 2.62 11.92
N THR A 121 -7.77 2.34 10.61
CA THR A 121 -6.67 2.51 9.64
C THR A 121 -5.40 1.74 10.00
N ARG A 122 -5.48 0.83 10.97
CA ARG A 122 -4.34 0.05 11.41
C ARG A 122 -3.90 -0.89 10.31
N THR A 123 -2.61 -0.85 9.97
CA THR A 123 -1.99 -1.84 9.08
C THR A 123 -2.07 -3.22 9.73
N VAL A 124 -2.59 -4.19 8.98
CA VAL A 124 -2.60 -5.60 9.40
C VAL A 124 -1.40 -6.32 8.81
N ALA A 125 -1.22 -6.18 7.50
CA ALA A 125 -0.09 -6.78 6.79
C ALA A 125 0.18 -6.04 5.48
N CYS A 126 1.44 -6.10 5.05
CA CYS A 126 1.86 -5.64 3.73
C CYS A 126 2.83 -6.66 3.13
N VAL A 127 2.90 -6.70 1.80
CA VAL A 127 3.92 -7.41 1.03
C VAL A 127 4.53 -6.45 0.01
N ALA A 128 5.86 -6.41 -0.02
CA ALA A 128 6.64 -5.58 -0.94
C ALA A 128 6.87 -6.30 -2.27
N ASP A 129 7.08 -5.54 -3.34
CA ASP A 129 7.41 -6.00 -4.69
C ASP A 129 8.32 -7.24 -4.76
N ARG A 130 9.47 -7.21 -4.11
CA ARG A 130 10.47 -8.29 -4.06
C ARG A 130 9.97 -9.59 -3.42
N ASP A 131 8.92 -9.49 -2.62
CA ASP A 131 8.33 -10.59 -1.85
C ASP A 131 6.99 -11.06 -2.47
N VAL A 132 6.56 -10.47 -3.59
CA VAL A 132 5.38 -10.90 -4.36
C VAL A 132 5.82 -11.84 -5.49
N PRO A 133 5.40 -13.12 -5.49
CA PRO A 133 5.64 -14.01 -6.61
C PRO A 133 4.92 -13.51 -7.87
N LEU A 134 5.59 -13.62 -9.02
CA LEU A 134 5.03 -13.32 -10.33
C LEU A 134 5.00 -14.59 -11.18
N ASP A 135 3.98 -14.73 -12.02
CA ASP A 135 3.97 -15.76 -13.05
C ASP A 135 4.86 -15.39 -14.24
N ALA A 136 4.91 -16.28 -15.24
CA ALA A 136 5.76 -16.13 -16.42
C ALA A 136 5.47 -14.87 -17.24
N ASP A 137 4.25 -14.33 -17.15
CA ASP A 137 3.81 -13.14 -17.87
C ASP A 137 3.92 -11.86 -17.02
N GLY A 138 4.45 -11.97 -15.80
CA GLY A 138 4.67 -10.85 -14.88
C GLY A 138 3.43 -10.43 -14.08
N TRP A 139 2.44 -11.30 -13.95
CA TRP A 139 1.26 -11.03 -13.13
C TRP A 139 1.44 -11.52 -11.71
N TYR A 140 0.95 -10.72 -10.76
CA TYR A 140 0.86 -11.14 -9.36
C TYR A 140 -0.54 -11.69 -9.05
N THR A 141 -0.59 -12.55 -8.03
CA THR A 141 -1.83 -12.94 -7.35
C THR A 141 -1.68 -12.69 -5.86
N VAL A 142 -2.52 -11.82 -5.30
CA VAL A 142 -2.62 -11.57 -3.86
C VAL A 142 -3.92 -12.15 -3.34
N VAL A 143 -3.85 -12.98 -2.30
CA VAL A 143 -5.01 -13.56 -1.63
C VAL A 143 -5.11 -13.03 -0.20
N ILE A 144 -6.26 -12.51 0.17
CA ILE A 144 -6.54 -12.05 1.53
C ILE A 144 -7.70 -12.84 2.14
N SER A 145 -7.48 -13.40 3.32
CA SER A 145 -8.47 -14.20 4.04
C SER A 145 -8.22 -14.19 5.54
N ASP A 146 -9.18 -14.65 6.34
CA ASP A 146 -8.86 -15.07 7.70
C ASP A 146 -7.82 -16.21 7.67
N PRO A 147 -6.91 -16.31 8.66
CA PRO A 147 -5.91 -17.38 8.70
C PRO A 147 -6.49 -18.80 8.64
N GLY A 148 -7.68 -19.01 9.22
CA GLY A 148 -8.38 -20.30 9.18
C GLY A 148 -8.98 -20.65 7.80
N ASP A 149 -9.21 -19.63 6.97
CA ASP A 149 -9.80 -19.75 5.64
C ASP A 149 -8.76 -19.61 4.52
N ARG A 150 -7.46 -19.53 4.86
CA ARG A 150 -6.39 -19.51 3.87
C ARG A 150 -6.45 -20.76 2.99
N PRO A 151 -6.59 -20.62 1.66
CA PRO A 151 -6.51 -21.74 0.73
C PRO A 151 -5.16 -22.46 0.87
N ALA A 152 -5.15 -23.79 0.82
CA ALA A 152 -3.93 -24.57 0.98
C ALA A 152 -2.85 -24.23 -0.08
N ASN A 153 -3.29 -23.86 -1.28
CA ASN A 153 -2.44 -23.44 -2.41
C ASN A 153 -2.16 -21.93 -2.43
N ALA A 154 -2.63 -21.13 -1.47
CA ALA A 154 -2.26 -19.71 -1.38
C ALA A 154 -0.85 -19.55 -0.78
N THR A 155 0.19 -19.99 -1.49
CA THR A 155 1.59 -19.98 -1.05
C THR A 155 2.51 -19.37 -2.11
N ALA A 156 3.70 -18.93 -1.68
CA ALA A 156 4.69 -18.37 -2.59
C ALA A 156 5.18 -19.37 -3.65
N ALA A 157 5.24 -20.66 -3.29
CA ALA A 157 5.62 -21.73 -4.23
C ALA A 157 4.59 -21.91 -5.36
N GLU A 158 3.33 -21.59 -5.08
CA GLU A 158 2.21 -21.62 -6.04
C GLU A 158 1.97 -20.25 -6.70
N GLY A 159 2.92 -19.32 -6.59
CA GLY A 159 2.80 -18.00 -7.21
C GLY A 159 1.85 -17.03 -6.50
N VAL A 160 1.54 -17.28 -5.21
CA VAL A 160 0.54 -16.49 -4.46
C VAL A 160 1.18 -15.79 -3.26
N ALA A 161 0.99 -14.46 -3.18
CA ALA A 161 1.24 -13.70 -1.97
C ALA A 161 -0.02 -13.70 -1.10
N TRP A 162 0.06 -14.27 0.11
CA TRP A 162 -1.07 -14.29 1.04
C TRP A 162 -0.92 -13.25 2.15
N LEU A 163 -1.99 -12.51 2.43
CA LEU A 163 -2.08 -11.57 3.54
C LEU A 163 -3.25 -11.95 4.48
N PRO A 164 -3.09 -11.85 5.81
CA PRO A 164 -4.19 -12.06 6.73
C PRO A 164 -5.21 -10.92 6.68
N TRP A 165 -6.49 -11.26 6.80
CA TRP A 165 -7.53 -10.30 7.15
C TRP A 165 -7.39 -9.88 8.62
N GLY A 166 -7.54 -8.59 8.89
CA GLY A 166 -7.45 -8.02 10.24
C GLY A 166 -8.53 -8.46 11.22
N ARG A 167 -8.65 -7.75 12.34
CA ARG A 167 -9.75 -7.97 13.30
C ARG A 167 -11.05 -7.28 12.89
N GLU A 168 -10.96 -6.21 12.11
CA GLU A 168 -12.14 -5.43 11.72
C GLU A 168 -12.91 -6.11 10.58
N PRO A 169 -14.26 -6.02 10.57
CA PRO A 169 -15.07 -6.62 9.52
C PRO A 169 -14.93 -5.86 8.19
N LEU A 170 -14.70 -4.56 8.25
CA LEU A 170 -14.41 -3.73 7.08
C LEU A 170 -12.89 -3.58 6.94
N ALA A 171 -12.39 -3.81 5.73
CA ALA A 171 -10.98 -3.65 5.39
C ALA A 171 -10.80 -2.69 4.22
N ALA A 172 -9.58 -2.20 4.09
CA ALA A 172 -9.09 -1.49 2.92
C ALA A 172 -7.89 -2.25 2.35
N PHE A 173 -7.88 -2.43 1.04
CA PHE A 173 -6.73 -2.96 0.31
C PHE A 173 -6.11 -1.84 -0.48
N ALA A 174 -4.79 -1.73 -0.45
CA ALA A 174 -4.10 -0.69 -1.19
C ALA A 174 -2.89 -1.20 -1.96
N LEU A 175 -2.83 -0.82 -3.24
CA LEU A 175 -1.60 -0.84 -4.03
C LEU A 175 -0.91 0.50 -3.85
N ARG A 176 0.37 0.47 -3.50
CA ARG A 176 1.23 1.66 -3.44
C ARG A 176 2.24 1.61 -4.57
N ASN A 177 2.42 2.71 -5.30
CA ASN A 177 3.58 2.94 -6.16
C ASN A 177 4.41 4.10 -5.60
N LEU A 178 5.72 3.92 -5.58
CA LEU A 178 6.69 4.90 -5.13
C LEU A 178 7.61 5.26 -6.28
N VAL A 179 7.67 6.56 -6.61
CA VAL A 179 8.54 7.16 -7.64
C VAL A 179 8.53 6.36 -8.97
N PRO A 180 7.52 6.57 -9.83
CA PRO A 180 7.52 5.98 -11.17
C PRO A 180 8.60 6.58 -12.04
N ASP A 181 9.13 5.81 -12.99
CA ASP A 181 9.92 6.36 -14.08
C ASP A 181 9.04 7.35 -14.88
N PRO A 182 9.55 8.54 -15.27
CA PRO A 182 8.76 9.52 -16.01
C PRO A 182 8.17 8.99 -17.32
N SER A 183 8.74 7.93 -17.91
CA SER A 183 8.22 7.27 -19.11
C SER A 183 7.16 6.20 -18.82
N PHE A 184 6.99 5.78 -17.56
CA PHE A 184 5.99 4.80 -17.16
C PHE A 184 4.64 5.47 -16.84
N SER A 185 3.78 5.53 -17.85
CA SER A 185 2.46 6.18 -17.74
C SER A 185 1.41 5.36 -17.01
N GLU A 186 1.64 4.08 -16.74
CA GLU A 186 0.64 3.15 -16.18
C GLU A 186 0.76 2.98 -14.65
N SER A 187 1.31 3.98 -13.96
CA SER A 187 1.39 4.00 -12.49
C SER A 187 0.15 4.60 -11.83
N ALA A 188 -0.02 4.33 -10.54
CA ALA A 188 -1.07 4.96 -9.72
C ALA A 188 -0.98 6.50 -9.68
N HIS A 189 0.18 7.09 -10.00
CA HIS A 189 0.34 8.55 -10.09
C HIS A 189 -0.44 9.16 -11.26
N SER A 190 -0.62 8.41 -12.34
CA SER A 190 -1.34 8.82 -13.56
C SER A 190 -2.85 8.83 -13.40
N VAL A 191 -3.37 8.19 -12.34
CA VAL A 191 -4.81 8.08 -12.08
C VAL A 191 -5.29 9.37 -11.42
N PRO A 192 -6.29 10.08 -11.96
CA PRO A 192 -6.90 11.22 -11.26
C PRO A 192 -7.55 10.77 -9.94
N VAL A 193 -7.52 11.63 -8.93
CA VAL A 193 -8.17 11.35 -7.64
C VAL A 193 -9.66 11.07 -7.86
N SER A 194 -10.16 10.01 -7.22
CA SER A 194 -11.55 9.54 -7.30
C SER A 194 -12.05 9.19 -8.71
N ALA A 195 -11.16 9.03 -9.71
CA ALA A 195 -11.54 8.61 -11.06
C ALA A 195 -12.38 7.33 -11.05
N ALA A 196 -13.44 7.30 -11.85
CA ALA A 196 -14.34 6.15 -11.92
C ALA A 196 -13.72 4.97 -12.68
N ALA A 197 -12.86 5.24 -13.67
CA ALA A 197 -12.28 4.25 -14.57
C ALA A 197 -10.74 4.24 -14.47
N THR A 198 -10.22 3.63 -13.40
CA THR A 198 -8.76 3.48 -13.18
C THR A 198 -8.06 2.77 -14.35
N SER A 199 -8.74 1.83 -15.01
CA SER A 199 -8.19 1.06 -16.14
C SER A 199 -7.80 1.88 -17.35
N VAL A 200 -8.41 3.05 -17.57
CA VAL A 200 -8.05 3.96 -18.66
C VAL A 200 -6.64 4.54 -18.47
N HIS A 201 -6.13 4.55 -17.23
CA HIS A 201 -4.85 5.16 -16.87
C HIS A 201 -3.74 4.14 -16.63
N MET A 202 -4.08 2.92 -16.23
CA MET A 202 -3.10 1.91 -15.80
C MET A 202 -3.13 0.63 -16.63
N GLY A 203 -4.07 0.45 -17.57
CA GLY A 203 -4.13 -0.76 -18.40
C GLY A 203 -4.11 -2.04 -17.55
N ASP A 204 -3.24 -2.98 -17.93
CA ASP A 204 -3.03 -4.27 -17.23
C ASP A 204 -2.46 -4.11 -15.80
N HIS A 205 -1.87 -2.96 -15.47
CA HIS A 205 -1.41 -2.65 -14.10
C HIS A 205 -2.55 -2.27 -13.16
N THR A 206 -3.78 -2.14 -13.68
CA THR A 206 -4.97 -1.94 -12.85
C THR A 206 -5.32 -3.23 -12.11
N PRO A 207 -5.39 -3.22 -10.77
CA PRO A 207 -5.78 -4.43 -10.04
C PRO A 207 -7.24 -4.80 -10.32
N ALA A 208 -7.46 -6.02 -10.77
CA ALA A 208 -8.76 -6.67 -10.75
C ALA A 208 -8.91 -7.43 -9.43
N ALA A 209 -10.08 -7.35 -8.79
CA ALA A 209 -10.32 -8.10 -7.56
C ALA A 209 -11.74 -8.63 -7.48
N THR A 210 -11.88 -9.75 -6.79
CA THR A 210 -13.14 -10.46 -6.62
C THR A 210 -13.18 -11.20 -5.28
N PHE A 211 -14.40 -11.50 -4.81
CA PHE A 211 -14.58 -12.50 -3.78
C PHE A 211 -14.63 -13.87 -4.45
N CYS A 212 -13.97 -14.85 -3.86
CA CYS A 212 -13.92 -16.22 -4.37
C CYS A 212 -14.14 -17.20 -3.23
N ALA A 213 -14.94 -18.23 -3.45
CA ALA A 213 -15.04 -19.31 -2.48
C ALA A 213 -13.68 -19.97 -2.31
N ARG A 214 -13.30 -20.28 -1.06
CA ARG A 214 -12.02 -20.94 -0.76
C ARG A 214 -11.83 -22.20 -1.62
N SER A 215 -12.86 -23.04 -1.72
CA SER A 215 -12.82 -24.28 -2.49
C SER A 215 -12.58 -24.04 -3.99
N THR A 216 -13.18 -23.01 -4.57
CA THR A 216 -12.98 -22.65 -5.97
C THR A 216 -11.52 -22.25 -6.22
N PHE A 217 -10.93 -21.46 -5.32
CA PHE A 217 -9.51 -21.11 -5.43
C PHE A 217 -8.60 -22.31 -5.22
N GLU A 218 -8.93 -23.22 -4.30
CA GLU A 218 -8.15 -24.46 -4.09
C GLU A 218 -8.18 -25.39 -5.32
N GLU A 219 -9.30 -25.44 -6.04
CA GLU A 219 -9.48 -26.33 -7.20
C GLU A 219 -8.94 -25.74 -8.51
N TYR A 220 -9.16 -24.45 -8.75
CA TYR A 220 -8.91 -23.79 -10.04
C TYR A 220 -7.91 -22.63 -9.97
N GLY A 221 -7.34 -22.36 -8.80
CA GLY A 221 -6.48 -21.20 -8.59
C GLY A 221 -7.22 -19.88 -8.82
N HIS A 222 -6.48 -18.85 -9.23
CA HIS A 222 -7.06 -17.53 -9.51
C HIS A 222 -7.97 -17.53 -10.75
N GLU A 223 -7.74 -18.43 -11.71
CA GLU A 223 -8.52 -18.51 -12.96
C GLU A 223 -9.98 -18.88 -12.69
N GLY A 224 -10.27 -19.70 -11.68
CA GLY A 224 -11.66 -20.01 -11.31
C GLY A 224 -12.42 -18.88 -10.63
N CYS A 225 -11.75 -17.78 -10.30
CA CYS A 225 -12.36 -16.65 -9.57
C CYS A 225 -12.76 -15.48 -10.49
N PHE A 226 -12.20 -15.41 -11.72
CA PHE A 226 -12.42 -14.35 -12.71
C PHE A 226 -13.10 -14.90 -13.97
#